data_AF-A0A520KKI1-F1
#
_entry.id   AF-A0A520KKI1-F1
#
_cell.length_a   1.000
_cell.length_b   1.000
_cell.length_c   1.000
_cell.angle_alpha   90.00
_cell.angle_beta   90.00
_cell.angle_gamma   90.00
#
_symmetry.space_group_name_H-M   'P 1'
#
loop_
_entity.id
_entity.type
_entity.pdbx_description
1 polymer ?
#
loop_
_entity_poly.entity_id
_entity_poly.type
_entity_poly.pdbx_seq_one_letter_code
_entity_poly.pdbx_strand_id
1 'polypeptide(L)'
;MKKTKLLLTIGIILAVLTVPGCIETEVEAPIYPDAEQTEIPEIQEQVEEIIPWTDTTIKTYTTEDTPQQVEDWYSNTMEDKGWEETYQDYGATFWTKDNQGIGIQIITPEDAEQFNINQTIIITITTQTIE
;
A
#
# COMPACT_ATOMS: atom_id res chain seq x y z
N MET A 1 53.56 16.39 27.44
CA MET A 1 52.40 17.30 27.23
C MET A 1 52.56 18.05 25.93
N LYS A 2 51.77 17.68 24.91
CA LYS A 2 51.05 18.56 23.96
C LYS A 2 50.54 17.66 22.83
N LYS A 3 49.24 17.38 22.87
CA LYS A 3 48.48 16.66 21.86
C LYS A 3 48.30 17.60 20.67
N THR A 4 48.57 17.12 19.45
CA THR A 4 48.03 17.77 18.25
C THR A 4 47.53 16.66 17.34
N LYS A 5 46.23 16.41 17.44
CA LYS A 5 45.47 15.61 16.49
C LYS A 5 45.35 16.45 15.21
N LEU A 6 45.77 15.92 14.07
CA LEU A 6 45.41 16.47 12.76
C LEU A 6 44.63 15.37 12.03
N LEU A 7 43.31 15.41 12.18
CA LEU A 7 42.36 14.64 11.38
C LEU A 7 42.34 15.26 9.99
N LEU A 8 42.75 14.49 8.98
CA LEU A 8 42.60 14.88 7.57
C LEU A 8 41.28 14.27 7.08
N THR A 9 40.20 15.06 7.19
CA THR A 9 38.87 14.70 6.70
C THR A 9 38.85 14.86 5.18
N ILE A 10 39.02 13.76 4.44
CA ILE A 10 38.78 13.75 3.00
C ILE A 10 37.28 13.55 2.79
N GLY A 11 36.59 14.65 2.54
CA GLY A 11 35.20 14.66 2.12
C GLY A 11 35.08 14.06 0.73
N ILE A 12 34.36 12.94 0.63
CA ILE A 12 33.85 12.45 -0.65
C ILE A 12 32.47 13.08 -0.81
N ILE A 13 32.43 14.14 -1.62
CA ILE A 13 31.18 14.66 -2.21
C ILE A 13 30.74 13.58 -3.19
N LEU A 14 29.78 12.75 -2.78
CA LEU A 14 29.11 11.85 -3.70
C LEU A 14 28.20 12.72 -4.58
N ALA A 15 28.62 12.93 -5.82
CA ALA A 15 27.81 13.60 -6.82
C ALA A 15 26.53 12.79 -7.04
N VAL A 16 25.40 13.34 -6.62
CA VAL A 16 24.07 12.84 -6.99
C VAL A 16 23.96 13.02 -8.50
N LEU A 17 24.08 11.92 -9.24
CA LEU A 17 23.76 11.86 -10.65
C LEU A 17 22.23 11.99 -10.76
N THR A 18 21.73 13.22 -10.92
CA THR A 18 20.35 13.45 -11.32
C THR A 18 20.22 13.11 -12.80
N VAL A 19 19.97 11.83 -13.09
CA VAL A 19 19.39 11.48 -14.39
C VAL A 19 17.96 12.03 -14.42
N PRO A 20 17.57 12.82 -15.43
CA PRO A 20 16.16 13.11 -15.69
C PRO A 20 15.56 11.86 -16.34
N GLY A 21 15.38 10.82 -15.54
CA GLY A 21 14.51 9.70 -15.85
C GLY A 21 13.18 9.98 -15.18
N CYS A 22 12.08 9.94 -15.93
CA CYS A 22 10.76 9.81 -15.35
C CYS A 22 10.78 8.62 -14.40
N ILE A 23 10.78 8.88 -13.09
CA ILE A 23 10.52 7.84 -12.11
C ILE A 23 9.00 7.70 -12.12
N GLU A 24 8.49 6.89 -13.04
CA GLU A 24 7.14 6.36 -12.96
C GLU A 24 7.13 5.49 -11.70
N THR A 25 6.72 6.11 -10.58
CA THR A 25 6.76 5.46 -9.28
C THR A 25 5.50 4.62 -9.20
N GLU A 26 5.65 3.32 -9.45
CA GLU A 26 4.57 2.35 -9.30
C GLU A 26 3.90 2.55 -7.93
N VAL A 27 2.59 2.79 -7.94
CA VAL A 27 1.82 2.95 -6.71
C VAL A 27 1.69 1.59 -6.05
N GLU A 28 2.34 1.42 -4.91
CA GLU A 28 2.16 0.25 -4.08
C GLU A 28 1.48 0.63 -2.77
N ALA A 29 0.42 -0.11 -2.45
CA ALA A 29 -0.21 -0.04 -1.14
C ALA A 29 0.75 -0.59 -0.06
N PRO A 30 0.78 0.00 1.15
CA PRO A 30 1.47 -0.61 2.27
C PRO A 30 0.94 -2.03 2.52
N ILE A 31 1.85 -2.99 2.70
CA ILE A 31 1.50 -4.38 3.02
C ILE A 31 1.35 -4.50 4.53
N TYR A 32 0.19 -5.00 4.99
CA TYR A 32 -0.06 -5.24 6.41
C TYR A 32 0.98 -6.24 6.98
N PRO A 33 1.50 -6.03 8.20
CA PRO A 33 2.48 -6.92 8.82
C PRO A 33 1.96 -8.36 8.91
N ASP A 34 2.82 -9.33 8.63
CA ASP A 34 2.50 -10.76 8.69
C ASP A 34 1.36 -11.22 7.76
N ALA A 35 0.91 -10.37 6.83
CA ALA A 35 -0.05 -10.76 5.81
C ALA A 35 0.62 -11.61 4.72
N GLU A 36 -0.06 -12.69 4.32
CA GLU A 36 0.39 -13.55 3.23
C GLU A 36 -0.36 -13.20 1.95
N GLN A 37 0.37 -12.93 0.86
CA GLN A 37 -0.28 -12.69 -0.43
C GLN A 37 -0.92 -13.99 -0.92
N THR A 38 -2.19 -13.90 -1.31
CA THR A 38 -2.96 -15.00 -1.85
C THR A 38 -3.65 -14.56 -3.13
N GLU A 39 -4.03 -15.50 -4.00
CA GLU A 39 -4.83 -15.23 -5.19
C GLU A 39 -6.23 -15.78 -4.97
N ILE A 40 -7.23 -14.89 -5.01
CA ILE A 40 -8.65 -15.25 -4.87
C ILE A 40 -9.34 -14.81 -6.17
N PRO A 41 -9.45 -15.68 -7.19
CA PRO A 41 -9.95 -15.33 -8.51
C PRO A 41 -11.34 -14.68 -8.48
N GLU A 42 -12.21 -15.16 -7.59
CA GLU A 42 -13.58 -14.65 -7.43
C GLU A 42 -13.61 -13.18 -6.97
N ILE A 43 -12.61 -12.74 -6.20
CA ILE A 43 -12.48 -11.33 -5.79
C ILE A 43 -11.96 -10.49 -6.95
N GLN A 44 -10.98 -11.00 -7.71
CA GLN A 44 -10.46 -10.29 -8.87
C GLN A 44 -11.56 -10.01 -9.89
N GLU A 45 -12.37 -11.02 -10.23
CA GLU A 45 -13.50 -10.87 -11.16
C GLU A 45 -14.53 -9.85 -10.67
N GLN A 46 -14.89 -9.90 -9.38
CA GLN A 46 -15.86 -8.95 -8.80
C GLN A 46 -15.35 -7.51 -8.80
N VAL A 47 -14.09 -7.28 -8.45
CA VAL A 47 -13.51 -5.93 -8.41
C VAL A 47 -13.36 -5.37 -9.83
N GLU A 48 -12.96 -6.19 -10.80
CA GLU A 48 -12.89 -5.79 -12.22
C GLU A 48 -14.25 -5.43 -12.82
N GLU A 49 -15.34 -6.06 -12.38
CA GLU A 49 -16.71 -5.71 -12.81
C GLU A 49 -17.16 -4.35 -12.26
N ILE A 50 -16.73 -4.01 -11.04
CA ILE A 50 -17.17 -2.81 -10.32
C ILE A 50 -16.31 -1.58 -10.67
N ILE A 51 -15.01 -1.77 -10.90
CA ILE A 51 -14.05 -0.69 -11.08
C ILE A 51 -13.58 -0.64 -12.55
N PRO A 52 -14.16 0.24 -13.39
CA PRO A 52 -13.82 0.33 -14.81
C PRO A 52 -12.53 1.15 -15.05
N TRP A 53 -11.61 1.20 -14.08
CA TRP A 53 -10.40 2.03 -14.18
C TRP A 53 -9.32 1.27 -14.95
N THR A 54 -8.90 1.84 -16.08
CA THR A 54 -7.69 1.40 -16.78
C THR A 54 -6.48 1.60 -15.87
N ASP A 55 -5.55 0.64 -15.87
CA ASP A 55 -4.31 0.67 -15.06
C ASP A 55 -4.52 0.52 -13.54
N THR A 56 -5.44 -0.36 -13.15
CA THR A 56 -5.64 -0.77 -11.75
C THR A 56 -4.84 -2.03 -11.45
N THR A 57 -4.14 -2.05 -10.32
CA THR A 57 -3.55 -3.28 -9.77
C THR A 57 -4.30 -3.69 -8.51
N ILE A 58 -4.81 -4.94 -8.52
CA ILE A 58 -5.53 -5.56 -7.42
C ILE A 58 -4.62 -6.63 -6.80
N LYS A 59 -4.38 -6.53 -5.49
CA LYS A 59 -3.68 -7.57 -4.73
C LYS A 59 -4.53 -8.00 -3.54
N THR A 60 -4.51 -9.29 -3.24
CA THR A 60 -5.23 -9.90 -2.12
C THR A 60 -4.25 -10.50 -1.12
N TYR A 61 -4.54 -10.32 0.16
CA TYR A 61 -3.75 -10.86 1.25
C TYR A 61 -4.66 -11.49 2.30
N THR A 62 -4.13 -12.43 3.08
CA THR A 62 -4.82 -12.94 4.27
C THR A 62 -3.96 -12.75 5.52
N THR A 63 -4.63 -12.63 6.66
CA THR A 63 -3.99 -12.57 7.98
C THR A 63 -4.88 -13.19 9.05
N GLU A 64 -4.24 -13.74 10.08
CA GLU A 64 -4.90 -14.26 11.29
C GLU A 64 -5.35 -13.14 12.25
N ASP A 65 -4.89 -11.90 12.01
CA ASP A 65 -5.29 -10.74 12.80
C ASP A 65 -6.76 -10.33 12.56
N THR A 66 -7.34 -9.66 13.54
CA THR A 66 -8.74 -9.22 13.46
C THR A 66 -8.93 -8.06 12.46
N PRO A 67 -10.11 -7.91 11.84
CA PRO A 67 -10.40 -6.79 10.94
C PRO A 67 -10.09 -5.42 11.56
N GLN A 68 -10.44 -5.21 12.83
CA GLN A 68 -10.16 -3.97 13.54
C GLN A 68 -8.66 -3.66 13.64
N GLN A 69 -7.81 -4.66 13.89
CA GLN A 69 -6.35 -4.45 13.93
C GLN A 69 -5.82 -4.01 12.56
N VAL A 70 -6.35 -4.59 11.49
CA VAL A 70 -5.98 -4.26 10.11
C VAL A 70 -6.44 -2.84 9.75
N GLU A 71 -7.68 -2.49 10.08
CA GLU A 71 -8.25 -1.14 9.89
C GLU A 71 -7.42 -0.08 10.61
N ASP A 72 -7.16 -0.28 11.91
CA ASP A 72 -6.38 0.64 12.72
C ASP A 72 -4.97 0.81 12.16
N TRP A 73 -4.33 -0.28 11.70
CA TRP A 73 -3.00 -0.21 11.12
C TRP A 73 -2.98 0.58 9.82
N TYR A 74 -3.93 0.36 8.92
CA TYR A 74 -3.99 1.09 7.65
C TYR A 74 -4.29 2.56 7.87
N SER A 75 -5.24 2.91 8.74
CA SER A 75 -5.52 4.31 9.07
C SER A 75 -4.27 5.04 9.54
N ASN A 76 -3.55 4.50 10.55
CA ASN A 76 -2.32 5.11 11.05
C ASN A 76 -1.21 5.15 9.99
N THR A 77 -1.01 4.05 9.26
CA THR A 77 0.09 3.94 8.27
C THR A 77 -0.11 4.87 7.08
N MET A 78 -1.35 5.03 6.63
CA MET A 78 -1.69 5.90 5.50
C MET A 78 -1.52 7.37 5.91
N GLU A 79 -2.02 7.76 7.09
CA GLU A 79 -1.81 9.11 7.64
C GLU A 79 -0.31 9.44 7.82
N ASP A 80 0.46 8.53 8.42
CA ASP A 80 1.91 8.71 8.63
C ASP A 80 2.68 8.85 7.31
N LYS A 81 2.20 8.21 6.25
CA LYS A 81 2.76 8.32 4.89
C LYS A 81 2.23 9.53 4.12
N GLY A 82 1.35 10.33 4.71
CA GLY A 82 0.78 11.54 4.12
C GLY A 82 -0.25 11.26 3.03
N TRP A 83 -0.98 10.16 3.15
CA TRP A 83 -2.19 9.92 2.35
C TRP A 83 -3.39 10.59 3.01
N GLU A 84 -4.32 11.07 2.19
CA GLU A 84 -5.56 11.67 2.66
C GLU A 84 -6.72 10.70 2.41
N GLU A 85 -7.49 10.38 3.46
CA GLU A 85 -8.73 9.63 3.31
C GLU A 85 -9.74 10.52 2.56
N THR A 86 -10.32 9.98 1.49
CA THR A 86 -11.26 10.72 0.64
C THR A 86 -12.70 10.33 0.92
N TYR A 87 -12.98 9.03 0.94
CA TYR A 87 -14.30 8.49 1.23
C TYR A 87 -14.26 6.98 1.51
N GLN A 88 -15.38 6.46 2.01
CA GLN A 88 -15.63 5.03 2.18
C GLN A 88 -16.80 4.63 1.30
N ASP A 89 -16.63 3.59 0.47
CA ASP A 89 -17.67 3.04 -0.39
C ASP A 89 -17.45 1.54 -0.60
N TYR A 90 -18.53 0.78 -0.78
CA TYR A 90 -18.50 -0.68 -0.95
C TYR A 90 -17.68 -1.46 0.11
N GLY A 91 -17.53 -0.91 1.32
CA GLY A 91 -16.69 -1.50 2.38
C GLY A 91 -15.18 -1.29 2.18
N ALA A 92 -14.78 -0.49 1.20
CA ALA A 92 -13.42 -0.05 0.99
C ALA A 92 -13.21 1.39 1.49
N THR A 93 -12.05 1.65 2.07
CA THR A 93 -11.58 3.01 2.38
C THR A 93 -10.65 3.48 1.26
N PHE A 94 -10.94 4.64 0.69
CA PHE A 94 -10.20 5.22 -0.43
C PHE A 94 -9.31 6.37 0.02
N TRP A 95 -8.05 6.30 -0.38
CA TRP A 95 -6.99 7.23 -0.04
C TRP A 95 -6.38 7.83 -1.29
N THR A 96 -6.01 9.11 -1.22
CA THR A 96 -5.32 9.79 -2.32
C THR A 96 -4.05 10.48 -1.86
N LYS A 97 -3.07 10.52 -2.75
CA LYS A 97 -1.84 11.28 -2.58
C LYS A 97 -1.31 11.67 -3.96
N ASP A 98 -1.13 12.97 -4.19
CA ASP A 98 -0.77 13.50 -5.52
C ASP A 98 -1.74 12.96 -6.60
N ASN A 99 -1.24 12.30 -7.65
CA ASN A 99 -2.03 11.69 -8.74
C ASN A 99 -2.30 10.19 -8.53
N GLN A 100 -2.16 9.70 -7.31
CA GLN A 100 -2.22 8.28 -6.94
C GLN A 100 -3.44 7.99 -6.07
N GLY A 101 -4.08 6.83 -6.29
CA GLY A 101 -5.23 6.36 -5.53
C GLY A 101 -5.02 4.95 -4.97
N ILE A 102 -5.41 4.75 -3.71
CA ILE A 102 -5.39 3.44 -3.05
C ILE A 102 -6.76 3.18 -2.41
N GLY A 103 -7.41 2.08 -2.79
CA GLY A 103 -8.55 1.50 -2.07
C GLY A 103 -8.08 0.33 -1.20
N ILE A 104 -8.51 0.31 0.06
CA ILE A 104 -8.27 -0.81 0.98
C ILE A 104 -9.62 -1.33 1.46
N GLN A 105 -9.93 -2.59 1.15
CA GLN A 105 -11.11 -3.29 1.64
C GLN A 105 -10.68 -4.41 2.58
N ILE A 106 -11.37 -4.52 3.70
CA ILE A 106 -11.11 -5.53 4.72
C ILE A 106 -12.36 -6.39 4.83
N ILE A 107 -12.22 -7.68 4.54
CA ILE A 107 -13.31 -8.67 4.60
C ILE A 107 -13.14 -9.47 5.88
N THR A 108 -14.21 -9.57 6.65
CA THR A 108 -14.23 -10.31 7.90
C THR A 108 -14.06 -11.82 7.66
N PRO A 109 -13.55 -12.59 8.63
CA PRO A 109 -13.50 -14.05 8.52
C PRO A 109 -14.87 -14.69 8.24
N GLU A 110 -15.97 -14.10 8.73
CA GLU A 110 -17.34 -14.59 8.47
C GLU A 110 -17.72 -14.41 6.99
N ASP A 111 -17.45 -13.24 6.41
CA ASP A 111 -17.71 -12.98 4.99
C ASP A 111 -16.74 -13.73 4.08
N ALA A 112 -15.53 -14.03 4.57
CA ALA A 112 -14.51 -14.79 3.85
C ALA A 112 -14.87 -16.28 3.68
N GLU A 113 -15.81 -16.81 4.47
CA GLU A 113 -16.24 -18.22 4.38
C GLU A 113 -16.78 -18.57 2.99
N GLN A 114 -17.35 -17.60 2.26
CA GLN A 114 -17.85 -17.79 0.89
C GLN A 114 -16.72 -18.19 -0.10
N PHE A 115 -15.47 -17.87 0.23
CA PHE A 115 -14.28 -18.21 -0.52
C PHE A 115 -13.52 -19.42 0.07
N ASN A 116 -14.10 -20.11 1.06
CA ASN A 116 -13.46 -21.16 1.87
C ASN A 116 -12.21 -20.67 2.62
N ILE A 117 -12.22 -19.40 3.05
CA ILE A 117 -11.15 -18.78 3.84
C ILE A 117 -11.71 -18.45 5.23
N ASN A 118 -10.95 -18.76 6.28
CA ASN A 118 -11.32 -18.53 7.68
C ASN A 118 -10.44 -17.47 8.36
N GLN A 119 -9.83 -16.60 7.56
CA GLN A 119 -8.92 -15.54 7.94
C GLN A 119 -9.48 -14.19 7.47
N THR A 120 -8.97 -13.09 8.01
CA THR A 120 -9.26 -11.76 7.48
C THR A 120 -8.64 -11.63 6.10
N ILE A 121 -9.42 -11.18 5.10
CA ILE A 121 -8.90 -10.88 3.76
C ILE A 121 -8.70 -9.37 3.61
N ILE A 122 -7.58 -8.98 3.03
CA ILE A 122 -7.23 -7.60 2.69
C ILE A 122 -7.18 -7.50 1.18
N ILE A 123 -7.95 -6.60 0.60
CA ILE A 123 -7.92 -6.29 -0.82
C ILE A 123 -7.33 -4.89 -0.97
N THR A 124 -6.22 -4.78 -1.70
CA THR A 124 -5.62 -3.50 -2.05
C THR A 124 -5.85 -3.24 -3.54
N ILE A 125 -6.42 -2.08 -3.84
CA ILE A 125 -6.70 -1.60 -5.19
C ILE A 125 -5.83 -0.37 -5.37
N THR A 126 -4.94 -0.37 -6.35
CA THR A 126 -4.03 0.75 -6.62
C THR A 126 -4.27 1.27 -8.02
N THR A 127 -4.32 2.58 -8.18
CA THR A 127 -4.51 3.24 -9.47
C THR A 127 -3.55 4.43 -9.58
N GLN A 128 -3.04 4.64 -10.79
CA GLN A 128 -2.30 5.84 -11.16
C GLN A 128 -3.07 6.60 -12.22
N THR A 129 -3.32 7.88 -11.97
CA THR A 129 -3.83 8.74 -13.03
C THR A 129 -2.66 9.12 -13.92
N ILE A 130 -2.62 8.58 -15.15
CA ILE A 130 -1.69 9.06 -16.18
C ILE A 130 -2.22 10.44 -16.62
N GLU A 131 -1.45 11.51 -16.35
CA GLU A 131 -1.72 12.85 -16.89
C GLU A 131 -1.44 12.94 -18.40
#